data_AF-A0A529Y3H4-F1
#
_entry.id   AF-A0A529Y3H4-F1
#
_cell.length_a   1.000
_cell.length_b   1.000
_cell.length_c   1.000
_cell.angle_alpha   90.00
_cell.angle_beta   90.00
_cell.angle_gamma   90.00
#
_symmetry.space_group_name_H-M   'P 1'
#
loop_
_entity.id
_entity.type
_entity.pdbx_description
1 polymer ?
#
loop_
_entity_poly.entity_id
_entity_poly.type
_entity_poly.pdbx_seq_one_letter_code
_entity_poly.pdbx_strand_id
1 'polypeptide(L)' 'MTARERELLEWSAQGKTTDDIACILGVTRNTVESHQRNIRGKLDAINVSHAIVKALRRQEIQI' A
#
# COMPACT_ATOMS: atom_id res chain seq x y z
N MET A 1 6.86 -2.12 -8.06
CA MET A 1 6.41 -1.02 -7.16
C MET A 1 7.58 -0.10 -6.81
N THR A 2 7.31 1.15 -6.40
CA THR A 2 8.34 2.03 -5.82
C THR A 2 8.59 1.72 -4.35
N ALA A 3 9.69 2.21 -3.77
CA ALA A 3 9.99 2.02 -2.34
C ALA A 3 8.88 2.59 -1.43
N ARG A 4 8.32 3.76 -1.78
CA ARG A 4 7.19 4.37 -1.03
C ARG A 4 5.90 3.58 -1.14
N GLU A 5 5.62 3.00 -2.31
CA GLU A 5 4.46 2.14 -2.49
C GLU A 5 4.58 0.84 -1.68
N ARG A 6 5.80 0.30 -1.57
CA ARG A 6 6.10 -0.88 -0.75
C ARG A 6 5.86 -0.59 0.74
N GLU A 7 6.46 0.48 1.24
CA GLU A 7 6.33 0.92 2.64
C GLU A 7 4.87 1.14 3.02
N LEU A 8 4.10 1.83 2.17
CA LEU A 8 2.65 2.02 2.34
C LEU A 8 1.90 0.69 2.44
N LEU A 9 2.23 -0.26 1.57
CA LEU A 9 1.55 -1.56 1.52
C LEU A 9 1.90 -2.43 2.74
N GLU A 10 3.14 -2.34 3.26
CA GLU A 10 3.57 -3.00 4.49
C GLU A 10 2.81 -2.48 5.71
N TRP A 11 2.69 -1.16 5.87
CA TRP A 11 1.88 -0.58 6.95
C TRP A 11 0.40 -0.95 6.82
N SER A 12 -0.12 -0.99 5.60
CA SER A 12 -1.49 -1.42 5.35
C SER A 12 -1.69 -2.91 5.68
N ALA A 13 -0.69 -3.76 5.44
CA ALA A 13 -0.71 -5.18 5.80
C ALA A 13 -0.68 -5.40 7.32
N GLN A 14 -0.04 -4.49 8.07
CA GLN A 14 -0.09 -4.45 9.53
C GLN A 14 -1.42 -3.90 10.10
N GLY A 15 -2.38 -3.55 9.24
CA GLY A 15 -3.70 -3.06 9.64
C GLY A 15 -3.77 -1.58 9.99
N LYS A 16 -2.77 -0.78 9.61
CA LYS A 16 -2.81 0.68 9.78
C LYS A 16 -3.84 1.32 8.86
N THR A 17 -4.53 2.35 9.37
CA THR A 17 -5.49 3.12 8.58
C THR A 17 -4.77 4.07 7.61
N THR A 18 -5.47 4.56 6.59
CA THR A 18 -4.92 5.54 5.64
C THR A 18 -4.41 6.80 6.35
N ASP A 19 -5.04 7.21 7.45
CA ASP A 19 -4.62 8.35 8.27
C ASP A 19 -3.34 8.08 9.06
N ASP A 20 -3.26 6.90 9.70
CA ASP A 20 -2.04 6.49 10.41
C ASP A 20 -0.88 6.43 9.43
N ILE A 21 -1.09 5.82 8.26
CA ILE A 21 -0.07 5.72 7.22
C ILE A 21 0.34 7.10 6.71
N ALA A 22 -0.62 8.01 6.51
CA ALA A 22 -0.34 9.39 6.13
C ALA A 22 0.54 10.09 7.17
N CYS A 23 0.24 9.90 8.45
CA CYS A 23 1.02 10.42 9.56
C CYS A 23 2.44 9.81 9.61
N ILE A 24 2.56 8.49 9.48
CA ILE A 24 3.84 7.75 9.50
C ILE A 24 4.74 8.18 8.34
N LEU A 25 4.18 8.30 7.13
CA LEU A 25 4.92 8.64 5.93
C LEU A 25 5.14 10.15 5.75
N GLY A 26 4.52 10.99 6.59
CA GLY A 26 4.60 12.45 6.49
C GLY A 26 3.93 13.02 5.23
N VAL A 27 2.87 12.38 4.75
CA VAL A 27 2.14 12.79 3.54
C VAL A 27 0.66 13.00 3.83
N THR A 28 -0.09 13.56 2.88
CA THR A 28 -1.54 13.72 3.05
C THR A 28 -2.29 12.41 2.80
N ARG A 29 -3.49 12.26 3.37
CA ARG A 29 -4.38 11.12 3.08
C ARG A 29 -4.60 10.94 1.58
N ASN A 30 -4.80 12.02 0.84
CA ASN A 30 -4.99 11.99 -0.62
C ASN A 30 -3.75 11.43 -1.37
N THR A 31 -2.54 11.72 -0.86
CA THR A 31 -1.30 11.15 -1.39
C THR A 31 -1.27 9.63 -1.17
N VAL A 32 -1.65 9.16 0.02
CA VAL A 32 -1.75 7.72 0.33
C VAL A 32 -2.77 7.03 -0.58
N GLU A 33 -3.97 7.61 -0.75
CA GLU A 33 -5.01 7.06 -1.63
C GLU A 33 -4.56 7.00 -3.10
N SER A 34 -3.83 8.02 -3.55
CA SER A 34 -3.24 8.05 -4.89
C SER A 34 -2.22 6.92 -5.08
N HIS A 35 -1.35 6.68 -4.10
CA HIS A 35 -0.44 5.54 -4.12
C HIS A 35 -1.18 4.20 -4.08
N GLN A 36 -2.22 4.04 -3.25
CA GLN A 36 -3.05 2.84 -3.21
C GLN A 36 -3.70 2.56 -4.58
N ARG A 37 -4.19 3.60 -5.28
CA ARG A 37 -4.73 3.45 -6.64
C ARG A 37 -3.67 2.97 -7.62
N ASN A 38 -2.46 3.54 -7.56
CA ASN A 38 -1.36 3.14 -8.43
C ASN A 38 -0.91 1.69 -8.16
N ILE A 39 -0.80 1.29 -6.89
CA ILE A 39 -0.47 -0.07 -6.49
C ILE A 39 -1.51 -1.05 -7.00
N ARG A 40 -2.80 -0.74 -6.79
CA ARG A 40 -3.91 -1.56 -7.31
C ARG A 40 -3.84 -1.72 -8.82
N GLY A 41 -3.56 -0.64 -9.56
CA GLY A 41 -3.38 -0.72 -11.02
C GLY A 41 -2.19 -1.60 -11.42
N LYS A 42 -1.04 -1.47 -10.74
CA LYS A 42 0.18 -2.26 -11.01
C LYS A 42 0.02 -3.75 -10.70
N LEU A 43 -0.74 -4.08 -9.66
CA LEU A 43 -0.98 -5.45 -9.21
C LEU A 43 -2.28 -6.04 -9.78
N ASP A 44 -3.04 -5.27 -10.56
CA ASP A 44 -4.37 -5.65 -11.05
C ASP A 44 -5.31 -6.07 -9.89
N ALA A 45 -5.31 -5.30 -8.81
CA ALA A 45 -6.05 -5.61 -7.59
C ALA A 45 -7.30 -4.72 -7.44
N ILE A 46 -8.41 -5.34 -7.03
CA ILE A 46 -9.69 -4.65 -6.85
C ILE A 46 -9.74 -3.78 -5.58
N ASN A 47 -9.00 -4.16 -4.54
CA ASN A 47 -8.93 -3.42 -3.26
C ASN A 47 -7.53 -3.58 -2.65
N VAL A 48 -7.26 -2.86 -1.56
CA VAL A 48 -5.93 -2.83 -0.92
C VAL A 48 -5.58 -4.20 -0.32
N SER A 49 -6.53 -4.90 0.29
CA SER A 49 -6.31 -6.26 0.82
C SER A 49 -5.92 -7.26 -0.28
N HIS A 50 -6.57 -7.20 -1.44
CA HIS A 50 -6.23 -8.00 -2.60
C HIS A 50 -4.85 -7.61 -3.14
N ALA A 51 -4.50 -6.32 -3.12
CA ALA A 51 -3.17 -5.85 -3.48
C ALA A 51 -2.09 -6.39 -2.54
N ILE A 52 -2.33 -6.39 -1.22
CA ILE A 52 -1.44 -6.97 -0.21
C ILE A 52 -1.21 -8.46 -0.50
N VAL A 53 -2.27 -9.25 -0.68
CA VAL A 53 -2.15 -10.69 -0.99
C VAL A 53 -1.37 -10.94 -2.27
N LYS A 54 -1.63 -10.16 -3.34
CA LYS A 54 -0.88 -10.27 -4.60
C LYS A 54 0.59 -9.88 -4.43
N ALA A 55 0.88 -8.82 -3.70
CA ALA A 55 2.24 -8.37 -3.46
C ALA A 55 3.05 -9.37 -2.62
N LEU A 56 2.43 -10.01 -1.61
CA LEU A 56 3.04 -11.11 -0.85
C LEU A 56 3.36 -12.30 -1.73
N ARG A 57 2.41 -12.73 -2.58
CA ARG A 57 2.62 -13.84 -3.52
C ARG A 57 3.74 -13.56 -4.53
N ARG A 58 3.93 -12.29 -4.92
CA ARG A 58 5.01 -11.84 -5.81
C ARG A 58 6.32 -11.56 -5.08
N GLN A 59 6.38 -11.74 -3.76
CA GLN A 59 7.54 -11.38 -2.92
C GLN A 59 7.94 -9.90 -3.05
N GLU A 60 6.97 -9.02 -3.36
CA GLU A 60 7.19 -7.58 -3.47
C GLU A 60 7.18 -6.88 -2.11
N ILE A 61 6.55 -7.47 -1.10
CA ILE A 61 6.52 -7.04 0.32
C ILE A 61 6.76 -8.24 1.23
N GLN A 62 7.25 -7.98 2.44
CA GLN A 62 7.40 -8.97 3.51
C GLN A 62 6.66 -8.46 4.75
N ILE A 63 5.99 -9.35 5.47
CA ILE A 63 5.24 -9.08 6.72
C ILE A 63 5.79 -9.94 7.84
#